data_AF-A0A6M1Z5Y2-F1
#
_entry.id   AF-A0A6M1Z5Y2-F1
#
_cell.length_a   1.000
_cell.length_b   1.000
_cell.length_c   1.000
_cell.angle_alpha   90.00
_cell.angle_beta   90.00
_cell.angle_gamma   90.00
#
_symmetry.space_group_name_H-M   'P 1'
#
loop_
_entity.id
_entity.type
_entity.pdbx_description
1 polymer ?
#
loop_
_entity_poly.entity_id
_entity_poly.type
_entity_poly.pdbx_seq_one_letter_code
_entity_poly.pdbx_strand_id
1 'polypeptide(L)'
;MKFFKLCIKTLFMVALILGFSKSWQLITDGFRIDKINSSLPKKVFSNDVIDPEISKIFDQKFKYLSKGCQTYVFKSLDDNYVIKFIRYHRYKIPLWLRVCTFFDVYRNKRLCYKDKLLKDSLKSYEIASNFLKDETAIIYVHLDKTNNINKKIELKDRLGKKYLVDLDIKGFVIQKKVKTFEDILMQYKNDEIELKKLANSFLYTTRSIYKKGFINDDYNCVKNSGFINGKVIHSDVGSFLPKENLMAKENFEKEFFRFVRYFKKWSDKNAPFLSSHLDEKIKKMSQTL
;
A
#
# COMPACT_ATOMS: atom_id res chain seq x y z
N MET A 1 6.93 17.79 -50.63
CA MET A 1 6.19 18.66 -49.69
C MET A 1 4.89 18.06 -49.11
N LYS A 2 3.99 17.44 -49.91
CA LYS A 2 2.73 16.86 -49.38
C LYS A 2 2.95 15.75 -48.34
N PHE A 3 3.89 14.84 -48.60
CA PHE A 3 4.26 13.76 -47.67
C PHE A 3 4.77 14.30 -46.32
N PHE A 4 5.64 15.30 -46.33
CA PHE A 4 6.14 15.95 -45.12
C PHE A 4 5.03 16.60 -44.28
N LYS A 5 4.08 17.32 -44.93
CA LYS A 5 2.90 17.87 -44.25
C LYS A 5 2.01 16.77 -43.65
N LEU A 6 1.88 15.63 -44.32
CA LEU A 6 1.13 14.47 -43.80
C LEU A 6 1.83 13.89 -42.56
N CYS A 7 3.15 13.68 -42.59
CA CYS A 7 3.90 13.20 -41.43
C CYS A 7 3.77 14.12 -40.21
N ILE A 8 3.87 15.45 -40.41
CA ILE A 8 3.68 16.43 -39.33
C ILE A 8 2.28 16.35 -38.74
N LYS A 9 1.23 16.29 -39.58
CA LYS A 9 -0.15 16.14 -39.10
C LYS A 9 -0.34 14.85 -38.31
N THR A 10 0.21 13.74 -38.78
CA THR A 10 0.15 12.45 -38.08
C THR A 10 0.86 12.52 -36.72
N LEU A 11 2.08 13.07 -36.67
CA LEU A 11 2.83 13.24 -35.43
C LEU A 11 2.08 14.13 -34.44
N PHE A 12 1.50 15.23 -34.92
CA PHE A 12 0.69 16.13 -34.09
C PHE A 12 -0.55 15.42 -33.53
N MET A 13 -1.28 14.66 -34.35
CA MET A 13 -2.44 13.88 -33.89
C MET A 13 -2.05 12.82 -32.86
N VAL A 14 -0.93 12.11 -33.07
CA VAL A 14 -0.40 11.16 -32.08
C VAL A 14 -0.04 11.88 -30.79
N ALA A 15 0.63 13.02 -30.86
CA ALA A 15 0.97 13.83 -29.69
C ALA A 15 -0.29 14.30 -28.92
N LEU A 16 -1.34 14.74 -29.62
CA LEU A 16 -2.62 15.11 -29.02
C LEU A 16 -3.29 13.93 -28.30
N ILE A 17 -3.33 12.75 -28.94
CA ILE A 17 -3.91 11.54 -28.34
C ILE A 17 -3.14 11.14 -27.07
N LEU A 18 -1.81 11.16 -27.13
CA LEU A 18 -0.95 10.86 -25.99
C LEU A 18 -1.11 11.90 -24.87
N GLY A 19 -1.17 13.19 -25.22
CA GLY A 19 -1.40 14.29 -24.29
C GLY A 19 -2.75 14.16 -23.59
N PHE A 20 -3.83 13.95 -24.33
CA PHE A 20 -5.16 13.76 -23.77
C PHE A 20 -5.23 12.53 -22.86
N SER A 21 -4.67 11.40 -23.29
CA SER A 21 -4.60 10.17 -22.50
C SER A 21 -3.85 10.38 -21.17
N LYS A 22 -2.72 11.10 -21.22
CA LYS A 22 -1.92 11.40 -20.03
C LYS A 22 -2.65 12.35 -19.08
N SER A 23 -3.28 13.41 -19.60
CA SER A 23 -4.09 14.34 -18.83
C SER A 23 -5.27 13.64 -18.17
N TRP A 24 -5.98 12.77 -18.90
CA TRP A 24 -7.06 11.96 -18.34
C TRP A 24 -6.60 11.05 -17.21
N GLN A 25 -5.40 10.46 -17.35
CA GLN A 25 -4.79 9.67 -16.29
C GLN A 25 -4.45 10.50 -15.04
N LEU A 26 -4.05 11.77 -15.19
CA LEU A 26 -3.81 12.65 -14.05
C LEU A 26 -5.11 13.01 -13.32
N ILE A 27 -6.15 13.36 -14.08
CA ILE A 27 -7.46 13.74 -13.54
C ILE A 27 -8.12 12.58 -12.78
N THR A 28 -8.14 11.39 -13.39
CA THR A 28 -8.77 10.19 -12.81
C THR A 28 -7.85 9.40 -11.88
N ASP A 29 -6.60 9.85 -11.74
CA ASP A 29 -5.48 9.06 -11.23
C ASP A 29 -5.24 7.72 -11.94
N GLY A 30 -5.88 7.55 -13.10
CA GLY A 30 -5.95 6.34 -13.87
C GLY A 30 -6.79 5.25 -13.21
N PHE A 31 -7.68 5.55 -12.28
CA PHE A 31 -8.63 4.57 -11.75
C PHE A 31 -9.61 4.12 -12.84
N ARG A 32 -9.87 2.81 -12.89
CA ARG A 32 -10.92 2.18 -13.69
C ARG A 32 -11.31 0.87 -13.02
N ILE A 33 -12.56 0.42 -13.18
CA ILE A 33 -13.04 -0.82 -12.54
C ILE A 33 -12.31 -2.06 -13.07
N ASP A 34 -11.96 -2.11 -14.36
CA ASP A 34 -11.21 -3.24 -14.95
C ASP A 34 -9.86 -3.46 -14.27
N LYS A 35 -9.28 -2.41 -13.68
CA LYS A 35 -7.96 -2.44 -13.07
C LYS A 35 -7.90 -3.11 -11.71
N ILE A 36 -9.06 -3.31 -11.07
CA ILE A 36 -9.22 -3.99 -9.78
C ILE A 36 -9.83 -5.40 -9.92
N ASN A 37 -10.10 -5.85 -11.15
CA ASN A 37 -10.60 -7.20 -11.39
C ASN A 37 -9.56 -8.25 -11.00
N SER A 38 -9.90 -9.09 -10.03
CA SER A 38 -9.02 -10.18 -9.61
C SER A 38 -8.80 -11.18 -10.74
N SER A 39 -7.53 -11.49 -10.99
CA SER A 39 -7.12 -12.60 -11.86
C SER A 39 -6.95 -13.91 -11.09
N LEU A 40 -7.14 -13.90 -9.77
CA LEU A 40 -6.98 -15.10 -8.96
C LEU A 40 -8.13 -16.08 -9.21
N PRO A 41 -7.86 -17.39 -9.09
CA PRO A 41 -8.91 -18.40 -9.15
C PRO A 41 -9.89 -18.22 -7.98
N LYS A 42 -11.07 -18.81 -8.11
CA LYS A 42 -11.97 -18.98 -6.99
C LYS A 42 -11.37 -20.03 -6.06
N LYS A 43 -11.16 -19.71 -4.79
CA LYS A 43 -10.84 -20.75 -3.81
C LYS A 43 -12.11 -21.57 -3.54
N VAL A 44 -11.94 -22.88 -3.47
CA VAL A 44 -13.00 -23.81 -3.06
C VAL A 44 -12.85 -23.95 -1.54
N PHE A 45 -13.86 -23.47 -0.76
CA PHE A 45 -13.96 -23.39 0.72
C PHE A 45 -13.30 -22.17 1.40
N SER A 46 -13.75 -21.63 2.54
CA SER A 46 -14.62 -22.06 3.67
C SER A 46 -15.87 -21.17 3.88
N ASN A 47 -16.89 -21.69 4.60
CA ASN A 47 -18.06 -20.93 5.09
C ASN A 47 -17.64 -19.92 6.18
N ASP A 48 -16.74 -18.99 5.86
CA ASP A 48 -16.36 -17.94 6.80
C ASP A 48 -17.54 -16.96 6.84
N VAL A 49 -18.32 -17.06 7.91
CA VAL A 49 -19.35 -16.07 8.23
C VAL A 49 -18.63 -14.74 8.38
N ILE A 50 -19.00 -13.75 7.57
CA ILE A 50 -18.45 -12.41 7.72
C ILE A 50 -18.83 -11.90 9.10
N ASP A 51 -17.83 -11.46 9.86
CA ASP A 51 -18.03 -10.77 11.12
C ASP A 51 -19.06 -9.63 10.94
N PRO A 52 -20.13 -9.59 11.75
CA PRO A 52 -21.14 -8.53 11.69
C PRO A 52 -20.58 -7.11 11.68
N GLU A 53 -19.46 -6.85 12.36
CA GLU A 53 -18.79 -5.54 12.33
C GLU A 53 -18.23 -5.20 10.96
N ILE A 54 -17.63 -6.18 10.28
CA ILE A 54 -17.10 -6.03 8.92
C ILE A 54 -18.26 -5.87 7.92
N SER A 55 -19.35 -6.61 8.11
CA SER A 55 -20.55 -6.49 7.27
C SER A 55 -21.12 -5.06 7.31
N LYS A 56 -21.18 -4.43 8.49
CA LYS A 56 -21.61 -3.02 8.64
C LYS A 56 -20.71 -2.05 7.87
N ILE A 57 -19.41 -2.31 7.78
CA ILE A 57 -18.49 -1.49 6.99
C ILE A 57 -18.82 -1.59 5.49
N PHE A 58 -19.23 -2.77 5.02
CA PHE A 58 -19.61 -2.97 3.61
C PHE A 58 -20.92 -2.29 3.23
N ASP A 59 -21.80 -2.00 4.18
CA ASP A 59 -23.04 -1.25 3.92
C ASP A 59 -22.79 0.25 3.69
N GLN A 60 -21.56 0.72 3.92
CA GLN A 60 -21.17 2.10 3.68
C GLN A 60 -20.85 2.37 2.20
N LYS A 61 -20.96 3.65 1.83
CA LYS A 61 -20.46 4.17 0.56
C LYS A 61 -19.00 4.60 0.72
N PHE A 62 -18.22 4.43 -0.34
CA PHE A 62 -16.81 4.75 -0.33
C PHE A 62 -16.45 5.77 -1.41
N LYS A 63 -15.68 6.79 -1.03
CA LYS A 63 -15.19 7.83 -1.94
C LYS A 63 -13.70 7.63 -2.19
N TYR A 64 -13.28 7.79 -3.42
CA TYR A 64 -11.87 7.74 -3.80
C TYR A 64 -11.07 8.70 -2.92
N LEU A 65 -9.99 8.18 -2.32
CA LEU A 65 -9.06 8.93 -1.51
C LEU A 65 -7.73 9.12 -2.25
N SER A 66 -7.08 8.02 -2.65
CA SER A 66 -5.74 8.07 -3.22
C SER A 66 -5.39 6.80 -4.00
N LYS A 67 -4.17 6.74 -4.53
CA LYS A 67 -3.60 5.59 -5.21
C LYS A 67 -2.19 5.34 -4.70
N GLY A 68 -1.94 4.11 -4.25
CA GLY A 68 -0.59 3.60 -4.00
C GLY A 68 -0.07 2.78 -5.18
N CYS A 69 1.15 2.26 -5.09
CA CYS A 69 1.76 1.42 -6.13
C CYS A 69 0.96 0.13 -6.39
N GLN A 70 0.36 -0.43 -5.34
CA GLN A 70 -0.33 -1.73 -5.34
C GLN A 70 -1.85 -1.60 -5.25
N THR A 71 -2.38 -0.52 -4.66
CA THR A 71 -3.84 -0.39 -4.39
C THR A 71 -4.43 0.94 -4.83
N TYR A 72 -5.73 0.94 -5.11
CA TYR A 72 -6.56 2.14 -5.08
C TYR A 72 -7.25 2.24 -3.72
N VAL A 73 -7.23 3.41 -3.11
CA VAL A 73 -7.73 3.62 -1.74
C VAL A 73 -9.01 4.43 -1.81
N PHE A 74 -10.05 3.94 -1.17
CA PHE A 74 -11.31 4.64 -0.99
C PHE A 74 -11.59 4.73 0.50
N LYS A 75 -12.05 5.89 0.95
CA LYS A 75 -12.45 6.12 2.33
C LYS A 75 -13.95 5.93 2.50
N SER A 76 -14.35 5.40 3.64
CA SER A 76 -15.75 5.30 4.04
C SER A 76 -16.37 6.69 4.23
N LEU A 77 -17.70 6.75 4.23
CA LEU A 77 -18.43 8.01 4.41
C LEU A 77 -18.28 8.57 5.83
N ASP A 78 -18.19 7.68 6.83
CA ASP A 78 -17.93 8.03 8.23
C ASP A 78 -16.47 8.43 8.52
N ASP A 79 -15.60 8.37 7.51
CA ASP A 79 -14.17 8.70 7.58
C ASP A 79 -13.36 7.81 8.56
N ASN A 80 -13.92 6.71 9.06
CA ASN A 80 -13.25 5.82 10.03
C ASN A 80 -12.43 4.70 9.37
N TYR A 81 -12.72 4.37 8.11
CA TYR A 81 -12.14 3.23 7.41
C TYR A 81 -11.66 3.59 6.02
N VAL A 82 -10.73 2.79 5.52
CA VAL A 82 -10.38 2.75 4.11
C VAL A 82 -10.51 1.33 3.57
N ILE A 83 -11.06 1.22 2.37
CA ILE A 83 -11.00 0.02 1.55
C ILE A 83 -9.95 0.21 0.46
N LYS A 84 -9.02 -0.72 0.39
CA LYS A 84 -7.90 -0.72 -0.56
C LYS A 84 -8.09 -1.85 -1.56
N PHE A 85 -8.41 -1.51 -2.81
CA PHE A 85 -8.56 -2.49 -3.88
C PHE A 85 -7.23 -2.74 -4.59
N ILE A 86 -6.87 -4.02 -4.76
CA ILE A 86 -5.62 -4.43 -5.40
C ILE A 86 -5.65 -4.10 -6.89
N ARG A 87 -4.54 -3.53 -7.39
CA ARG A 87 -4.36 -3.10 -8.77
C ARG A 87 -3.87 -4.25 -9.64
N TYR A 88 -4.69 -5.27 -9.86
CA TYR A 88 -4.32 -6.48 -10.62
C TYR A 88 -3.70 -6.20 -12.00
N HIS A 89 -4.11 -5.13 -12.68
CA HIS A 89 -3.49 -4.73 -13.96
C HIS A 89 -1.98 -4.45 -13.87
N ARG A 90 -1.44 -4.08 -12.70
CA ARG A 90 -0.01 -3.81 -12.47
C ARG A 90 0.84 -5.07 -12.60
N TYR A 91 0.22 -6.23 -12.37
CA TYR A 91 0.84 -7.56 -12.42
C TYR A 91 0.60 -8.25 -13.77
N LYS A 92 0.09 -7.53 -14.77
CA LYS A 92 -0.01 -8.02 -16.15
C LYS A 92 1.13 -7.44 -17.00
N ILE A 93 1.58 -8.19 -17.99
CA ILE A 93 2.49 -7.66 -19.01
C ILE A 93 1.74 -6.65 -19.92
N PRO A 94 2.43 -5.62 -20.43
CA PRO A 94 1.83 -4.64 -21.34
C PRO A 94 1.27 -5.29 -22.61
N LEU A 95 0.30 -4.63 -23.26
CA LEU A 95 -0.38 -5.16 -24.45
C LEU A 95 0.57 -5.54 -25.57
N TRP A 96 1.59 -4.72 -25.86
CA TRP A 96 2.54 -5.02 -26.93
C TRP A 96 3.31 -6.33 -26.68
N LEU A 97 3.68 -6.66 -25.44
CA LEU A 97 4.28 -7.97 -25.10
C LEU A 97 3.28 -9.13 -25.13
N ARG A 98 1.97 -8.84 -25.07
CA ARG A 98 0.95 -9.88 -25.25
C ARG A 98 0.73 -10.23 -26.72
N VAL A 99 0.93 -9.26 -27.62
CA VAL A 99 0.68 -9.40 -29.06
C VAL A 99 1.95 -9.78 -29.83
N CYS A 100 3.11 -9.20 -29.48
CA CYS A 100 4.39 -9.49 -30.15
C CYS A 100 5.05 -10.74 -29.53
N THR A 101 4.97 -11.88 -30.22
CA THR A 101 5.54 -13.17 -29.78
C THR A 101 7.02 -13.34 -30.12
N PHE A 102 7.61 -12.49 -30.95
CA PHE A 102 9.03 -12.58 -31.35
C PHE A 102 10.05 -12.39 -30.20
N PHE A 103 9.59 -12.04 -28.99
CA PHE A 103 10.43 -11.81 -27.81
C PHE A 103 10.10 -12.79 -26.66
N ASP A 104 9.89 -14.08 -26.96
CA ASP A 104 9.39 -15.06 -25.99
C ASP A 104 10.24 -15.18 -24.73
N VAL A 105 11.58 -15.18 -24.84
CA VAL A 105 12.48 -15.23 -23.67
C VAL A 105 12.24 -14.04 -22.74
N TYR A 106 12.18 -12.82 -23.29
CA TYR A 106 11.93 -11.62 -22.51
C TYR A 106 10.51 -11.59 -21.94
N ARG A 107 9.52 -11.99 -22.74
CA ARG A 107 8.11 -12.11 -22.35
C ARG A 107 7.94 -13.06 -21.17
N ASN A 108 8.51 -14.26 -21.25
CA ASN A 108 8.45 -15.27 -20.19
C ASN A 108 9.14 -14.79 -18.91
N LYS A 109 10.34 -14.20 -19.01
CA LYS A 109 11.03 -13.58 -17.87
C LYS A 109 10.15 -12.51 -17.21
N ARG A 110 9.47 -11.69 -18.02
CA ARG A 110 8.57 -10.63 -17.51
C ARG A 110 7.32 -11.20 -16.87
N LEU A 111 6.74 -12.26 -17.42
CA LEU A 111 5.59 -12.97 -16.82
C LEU A 111 5.96 -13.53 -15.45
N CYS A 112 7.07 -14.28 -15.33
CA CYS A 112 7.54 -14.82 -14.05
C CYS A 112 7.79 -13.72 -13.02
N TYR A 113 8.42 -12.61 -13.42
CA TYR A 113 8.64 -11.46 -12.55
C TYR A 113 7.31 -10.84 -12.05
N LYS A 114 6.33 -10.70 -12.95
CA LYS A 114 5.02 -10.12 -12.61
C LYS A 114 4.20 -11.01 -11.69
N ASP A 115 4.24 -12.33 -11.92
CA ASP A 115 3.63 -13.33 -11.05
C ASP A 115 4.28 -13.33 -9.66
N LYS A 116 5.61 -13.31 -9.58
CA LYS A 116 6.35 -13.18 -8.31
C LYS A 116 5.93 -11.91 -7.55
N LEU A 117 5.90 -10.76 -8.21
CA LEU A 117 5.46 -9.50 -7.59
C LEU A 117 4.03 -9.57 -7.03
N LEU A 118 3.13 -10.27 -7.73
CA LEU A 118 1.76 -10.46 -7.23
C LEU A 118 1.77 -11.33 -5.98
N LYS A 119 2.43 -12.49 -6.03
CA LYS A 119 2.55 -13.42 -4.91
C LYS A 119 3.16 -12.77 -3.67
N ASP A 120 4.26 -12.03 -3.84
CA ASP A 120 4.93 -11.32 -2.75
C ASP A 120 3.99 -10.27 -2.12
N SER A 121 3.26 -9.51 -2.95
CA SER A 121 2.31 -8.50 -2.48
C SER A 121 1.12 -9.13 -1.74
N LEU A 122 0.54 -10.22 -2.25
CA LEU A 122 -0.56 -10.93 -1.59
C LEU A 122 -0.13 -11.55 -0.26
N LYS A 123 1.04 -12.21 -0.23
CA LYS A 123 1.63 -12.77 0.99
C LYS A 123 1.84 -11.68 2.05
N SER A 124 2.26 -10.49 1.63
CA SER A 124 2.44 -9.36 2.54
C SER A 124 1.13 -8.91 3.19
N TYR A 125 0.01 -8.90 2.44
CA TYR A 125 -1.32 -8.64 2.99
C TYR A 125 -1.76 -9.73 3.98
N GLU A 126 -1.52 -11.00 3.68
CA GLU A 126 -1.80 -12.13 4.58
C GLU A 126 -1.00 -12.03 5.89
N ILE A 127 0.30 -11.70 5.80
CA ILE A 127 1.13 -11.46 6.99
C ILE A 127 0.53 -10.34 7.84
N ALA A 128 0.13 -9.25 7.20
CA ALA A 128 -0.38 -8.10 7.90
C ALA A 128 -1.71 -8.38 8.61
N SER A 129 -2.62 -9.14 7.98
CA SER A 129 -3.87 -9.56 8.63
C SER A 129 -3.67 -10.62 9.69
N ASN A 130 -2.74 -11.55 9.52
CA ASN A 130 -2.63 -12.69 10.43
C ASN A 130 -1.79 -12.37 11.67
N PHE A 131 -0.75 -11.55 11.50
CA PHE A 131 0.25 -11.31 12.54
C PHE A 131 0.39 -9.85 12.96
N LEU A 132 0.09 -8.89 12.08
CA LEU A 132 0.41 -7.47 12.29
C LEU A 132 -0.82 -6.54 12.36
N LYS A 133 -1.99 -7.05 12.79
CA LYS A 133 -3.23 -6.25 12.86
C LYS A 133 -3.04 -4.96 13.68
N ASP A 134 -2.36 -5.03 14.82
CA ASP A 134 -2.15 -3.90 15.73
C ASP A 134 -1.09 -2.90 15.24
N GLU A 135 -0.13 -3.37 14.44
CA GLU A 135 0.93 -2.55 13.87
C GLU A 135 0.55 -1.94 12.53
N THR A 136 -0.48 -2.45 11.87
CA THR A 136 -0.92 -1.99 10.54
C THR A 136 -2.35 -1.43 10.54
N ALA A 137 -3.11 -1.64 11.61
CA ALA A 137 -4.55 -1.34 11.71
C ALA A 137 -5.41 -2.01 10.63
N ILE A 138 -4.93 -3.10 10.04
CA ILE A 138 -5.74 -3.95 9.15
C ILE A 138 -6.75 -4.73 9.99
N ILE A 139 -7.99 -4.71 9.53
CA ILE A 139 -9.10 -5.40 10.20
C ILE A 139 -9.65 -6.54 9.35
N TYR A 140 -9.54 -6.46 8.02
CA TYR A 140 -10.03 -7.52 7.14
C TYR A 140 -9.25 -7.57 5.83
N VAL A 141 -8.97 -8.77 5.32
CA VAL A 141 -8.28 -9.01 4.06
C VAL A 141 -9.08 -10.04 3.26
N HIS A 142 -9.33 -9.72 1.99
CA HIS A 142 -10.01 -10.59 1.05
C HIS A 142 -9.27 -10.58 -0.29
N LEU A 143 -8.56 -11.65 -0.62
CA LEU A 143 -7.68 -11.68 -1.80
C LEU A 143 -8.26 -12.53 -2.93
N ASP A 144 -8.80 -13.70 -2.57
CA ASP A 144 -9.33 -14.69 -3.50
C ASP A 144 -10.80 -14.43 -3.85
N LYS A 145 -11.25 -14.95 -4.99
CA LYS A 145 -12.68 -14.87 -5.32
C LYS A 145 -13.49 -15.85 -4.47
N THR A 146 -14.68 -15.45 -4.07
CA THR A 146 -15.60 -16.22 -3.24
C THR A 146 -17.05 -16.11 -3.75
N ASN A 147 -18.01 -16.53 -2.95
CA ASN A 147 -19.46 -16.40 -3.16
C ASN A 147 -20.22 -16.33 -1.83
N ASN A 148 -19.53 -16.05 -0.74
CA ASN A 148 -20.09 -16.01 0.61
C ASN A 148 -20.22 -14.57 1.13
N ILE A 149 -19.54 -13.59 0.50
CA ILE A 149 -19.66 -12.20 0.91
C ILE A 149 -21.05 -11.66 0.56
N ASN A 150 -21.52 -11.93 -0.66
CA ASN A 150 -22.83 -11.56 -1.18
C ASN A 150 -23.19 -10.07 -0.96
N LYS A 151 -22.17 -9.20 -1.07
CA LYS A 151 -22.31 -7.74 -0.89
C LYS A 151 -21.73 -7.01 -2.09
N LYS A 152 -22.42 -5.93 -2.47
CA LYS A 152 -21.95 -4.96 -3.45
C LYS A 152 -21.85 -3.60 -2.79
N ILE A 153 -20.75 -2.90 -3.01
CA ILE A 153 -20.52 -1.58 -2.42
C ILE A 153 -20.54 -0.48 -3.48
N GLU A 154 -21.02 0.70 -3.12
CA GLU A 154 -20.99 1.89 -3.98
C GLU A 154 -19.64 2.61 -3.83
N LEU A 155 -18.83 2.62 -4.89
CA LEU A 155 -17.62 3.42 -5.01
C LEU A 155 -17.89 4.70 -5.80
N LYS A 156 -17.41 5.83 -5.30
CA LYS A 156 -17.38 7.11 -6.01
C LYS A 156 -15.94 7.45 -6.40
N ASP A 157 -15.65 7.60 -7.69
CA ASP A 157 -14.32 7.99 -8.15
C ASP A 157 -14.00 9.48 -7.92
N ARG A 158 -12.84 9.95 -8.40
CA ARG A 158 -12.43 11.35 -8.30
C ARG A 158 -13.38 12.33 -8.99
N LEU A 159 -13.99 11.91 -10.10
CA LEU A 159 -14.93 12.72 -10.88
C LEU A 159 -16.36 12.61 -10.36
N GLY A 160 -16.56 11.83 -9.30
CA GLY A 160 -17.86 11.61 -8.70
C GLY A 160 -18.70 10.54 -9.39
N LYS A 161 -18.15 9.83 -10.38
CA LYS A 161 -18.83 8.71 -11.03
C LYS A 161 -18.97 7.55 -10.04
N LYS A 162 -20.17 6.99 -10.01
CA LYS A 162 -20.53 5.88 -9.12
C LYS A 162 -20.32 4.54 -9.81
N TYR A 163 -19.88 3.56 -9.04
CA TYR A 163 -19.69 2.19 -9.46
C TYR A 163 -20.21 1.26 -8.39
N LEU A 164 -20.98 0.24 -8.79
CA LEU A 164 -21.38 -0.83 -7.89
C LEU A 164 -20.35 -1.96 -8.04
N VAL A 165 -19.64 -2.26 -6.95
CA VAL A 165 -18.54 -3.23 -6.94
C VAL A 165 -18.93 -4.42 -6.10
N ASP A 166 -19.01 -5.57 -6.76
CA ASP A 166 -19.19 -6.87 -6.13
C ASP A 166 -17.91 -7.30 -5.41
N LEU A 167 -18.01 -7.53 -4.10
CA LEU A 167 -16.86 -7.86 -3.24
C LEU A 167 -16.38 -9.29 -3.44
N ASP A 168 -17.24 -10.23 -3.83
CA ASP A 168 -16.89 -11.64 -4.01
C ASP A 168 -15.86 -11.87 -5.13
N ILE A 169 -15.70 -10.90 -6.04
CA ILE A 169 -14.84 -11.03 -7.23
C ILE A 169 -13.63 -10.10 -7.24
N LYS A 170 -13.35 -9.38 -6.14
CA LYS A 170 -12.27 -8.38 -6.06
C LYS A 170 -11.33 -8.70 -4.90
N GLY A 171 -10.04 -8.51 -5.12
CA GLY A 171 -9.09 -8.47 -4.01
C GLY A 171 -9.10 -7.09 -3.33
N PHE A 172 -9.39 -7.04 -2.04
CA PHE A 172 -9.40 -5.83 -1.23
C PHE A 172 -8.97 -6.05 0.22
N VAL A 173 -8.65 -4.95 0.88
CA VAL A 173 -8.28 -4.90 2.31
C VAL A 173 -9.05 -3.77 2.98
N ILE A 174 -9.55 -4.02 4.18
CA ILE A 174 -10.10 -2.98 5.06
C ILE A 174 -9.10 -2.67 6.16
N GLN A 175 -8.89 -1.37 6.36
CA GLN A 175 -7.98 -0.83 7.36
C GLN A 175 -8.64 0.37 8.04
N LYS A 176 -8.34 0.59 9.32
CA LYS A 176 -8.75 1.84 9.98
C LYS A 176 -8.10 3.03 9.27
N LYS A 177 -8.84 4.11 9.08
CA LYS A 177 -8.28 5.34 8.55
C LYS A 177 -7.42 6.00 9.62
N VAL A 178 -6.24 6.44 9.22
CA VAL A 178 -5.25 7.07 10.11
C VAL A 178 -4.82 8.43 9.56
N LYS A 179 -4.33 9.30 10.44
CA LYS A 179 -3.61 10.51 10.01
C LYS A 179 -2.24 10.11 9.52
N THR A 180 -1.69 10.80 8.52
CA THR A 180 -0.33 10.46 8.05
C THR A 180 0.68 10.80 9.14
N PHE A 181 1.74 10.01 9.26
CA PHE A 181 2.75 10.27 10.29
C PHE A 181 3.53 11.55 10.00
N GLU A 182 3.78 11.86 8.72
CA GLU A 182 4.42 13.11 8.30
C GLU A 182 3.63 14.35 8.75
N ASP A 183 2.30 14.35 8.58
CA ASP A 183 1.46 15.48 9.02
C ASP A 183 1.54 15.69 10.55
N ILE A 184 1.53 14.59 11.31
CA ILE A 184 1.63 14.63 12.78
C ILE A 184 3.00 15.14 13.22
N LEU A 185 4.08 14.65 12.61
CA LEU A 185 5.42 15.16 12.90
C LEU A 185 5.55 16.66 12.58
N MET A 186 4.96 17.13 11.49
CA MET A 186 4.96 18.55 11.13
C MET A 186 4.10 19.40 12.08
N GLN A 187 2.99 18.87 12.58
CA GLN A 187 2.14 19.53 13.58
C GLN A 187 2.92 19.80 14.87
N TYR A 188 3.75 18.85 15.32
CA TYR A 188 4.54 18.94 16.55
C TYR A 188 6.00 19.33 16.31
N LYS A 189 6.36 19.89 15.16
CA LYS A 189 7.77 20.12 14.76
C LYS A 189 8.61 20.92 15.78
N ASN A 190 7.96 21.78 16.56
CA ASN A 190 8.60 22.66 17.56
C ASN A 190 8.42 22.14 19.00
N ASP A 191 7.76 20.99 19.18
CA ASP A 191 7.53 20.36 20.48
C ASP A 191 8.44 19.14 20.61
N GLU A 192 9.59 19.35 21.25
CA GLU A 192 10.59 18.31 21.44
C GLU A 192 10.06 17.11 22.22
N ILE A 193 9.22 17.35 23.23
CA ILE A 193 8.68 16.29 24.09
C ILE A 193 7.75 15.39 23.28
N GLU A 194 6.83 15.99 22.52
CA GLU A 194 5.91 15.22 21.67
C GLU A 194 6.63 14.52 20.52
N LEU A 195 7.61 15.15 19.86
CA LEU A 195 8.40 14.48 18.83
C LEU A 195 9.17 13.27 19.35
N LYS A 196 9.76 13.35 20.55
CA LYS A 196 10.41 12.19 21.19
C LYS A 196 9.41 11.09 21.50
N LYS A 197 8.19 11.41 21.96
CA LYS A 197 7.12 10.42 22.17
C LYS A 197 6.70 9.74 20.87
N LEU A 198 6.50 10.51 19.81
CA LEU A 198 6.15 10.01 18.47
C LEU A 198 7.25 9.11 17.89
N ALA A 199 8.51 9.53 17.99
CA ALA A 199 9.64 8.72 17.57
C ALA A 199 9.72 7.40 18.35
N ASN A 200 9.56 7.45 19.68
CA ASN A 200 9.50 6.24 20.49
C ASN A 200 8.36 5.31 20.05
N SER A 201 7.16 5.85 19.81
CA SER A 201 6.01 5.09 19.32
C SER A 201 6.28 4.39 17.97
N PHE A 202 6.94 5.09 17.04
CA PHE A 202 7.40 4.51 15.77
C PHE A 202 8.41 3.36 15.99
N LEU A 203 9.41 3.58 16.85
CA LEU A 203 10.43 2.56 17.15
C LEU A 203 9.82 1.34 17.84
N TYR A 204 8.92 1.53 18.81
CA TYR A 204 8.26 0.41 19.48
C TYR A 204 7.39 -0.41 18.53
N THR A 205 6.67 0.26 17.63
CA THR A 205 5.87 -0.43 16.59
C THR A 205 6.75 -1.24 15.66
N THR A 206 7.87 -0.67 15.21
CA THR A 206 8.85 -1.38 14.37
C THR A 206 9.46 -2.58 15.09
N ARG A 207 9.88 -2.41 16.36
CA ARG A 207 10.38 -3.51 17.20
C ARG A 207 9.32 -4.61 17.40
N SER A 208 8.04 -4.27 17.50
CA SER A 208 6.96 -5.26 17.62
C SER A 208 6.85 -6.13 16.37
N ILE A 209 6.93 -5.52 15.17
CA ILE A 209 6.95 -6.26 13.90
C ILE A 209 8.16 -7.21 13.85
N TYR A 210 9.32 -6.73 14.30
CA TYR A 210 10.56 -7.49 14.30
C TYR A 210 10.51 -8.68 15.25
N LYS A 211 9.93 -8.50 16.45
CA LYS A 211 9.68 -9.57 17.42
C LYS A 211 8.74 -10.65 16.86
N LYS A 212 7.86 -10.29 15.93
CA LYS A 212 6.98 -11.23 15.23
C LYS A 212 7.66 -11.92 14.04
N GLY A 213 8.94 -11.66 13.78
CA GLY A 213 9.74 -12.33 12.75
C GLY A 213 9.62 -11.71 11.35
N PHE A 214 9.17 -10.45 11.25
CA PHE A 214 8.95 -9.78 9.97
C PHE A 214 9.79 -8.51 9.84
N ILE A 215 10.16 -8.18 8.60
CA ILE A 215 10.70 -6.86 8.23
C ILE A 215 9.76 -6.18 7.25
N ASN A 216 9.82 -4.85 7.18
CA ASN A 216 9.27 -4.09 6.07
C ASN A 216 10.41 -3.69 5.12
N ASP A 217 10.30 -4.06 3.86
CA ASP A 217 11.31 -3.73 2.85
C ASP A 217 11.07 -2.37 2.18
N ASP A 218 9.94 -1.72 2.45
CA ASP A 218 9.73 -0.34 2.01
C ASP A 218 10.52 0.64 2.88
N TYR A 219 11.43 1.36 2.24
CA TYR A 219 12.33 2.30 2.89
C TYR A 219 11.68 3.64 3.23
N ASN A 220 10.53 3.99 2.65
CA ASN A 220 9.89 5.29 2.88
C ASN A 220 9.01 5.30 4.13
N CYS A 221 9.60 4.91 5.26
CA CYS A 221 8.88 4.59 6.48
C CYS A 221 8.05 5.76 7.04
N VAL A 222 8.51 7.00 6.93
CA VAL A 222 7.73 8.17 7.41
C VAL A 222 6.44 8.35 6.62
N LYS A 223 6.50 8.30 5.28
CA LYS A 223 5.33 8.49 4.42
C LYS A 223 4.34 7.33 4.46
N ASN A 224 4.87 6.15 4.74
CA ASN A 224 4.12 4.90 4.78
C ASN A 224 3.65 4.54 6.20
N SER A 225 3.94 5.39 7.19
CA SER A 225 3.40 5.30 8.53
C SER A 225 2.19 6.20 8.73
N GLY A 226 1.36 5.82 9.68
CA GLY A 226 0.22 6.61 10.12
C GLY A 226 0.15 6.71 11.63
N PHE A 227 -0.79 7.49 12.11
CA PHE A 227 -1.01 7.73 13.53
C PHE A 227 -2.49 7.64 13.86
N ILE A 228 -2.80 6.85 14.90
CA ILE A 228 -4.17 6.65 15.39
C ILE A 228 -4.11 6.33 16.89
N ASN A 229 -4.99 6.95 17.67
CA ASN A 229 -5.15 6.71 19.11
C ASN A 229 -3.82 6.75 19.90
N GLY A 230 -2.96 7.74 19.64
CA GLY A 230 -1.69 7.89 20.35
C GLY A 230 -0.56 6.97 19.86
N LYS A 231 -0.83 6.09 18.87
CA LYS A 231 0.10 5.08 18.39
C LYS A 231 0.45 5.28 16.92
N VAL A 232 1.73 5.12 16.60
CA VAL A 232 2.22 5.04 15.22
C VAL A 232 1.96 3.64 14.66
N ILE A 233 1.56 3.55 13.40
CA ILE A 233 1.36 2.30 12.68
C ILE A 233 2.10 2.31 11.34
N HIS A 234 2.40 1.13 10.80
CA HIS A 234 2.92 0.94 9.44
C HIS A 234 1.75 0.70 8.49
N SER A 235 1.32 1.78 7.83
CA SER A 235 0.06 1.82 7.08
C SER A 235 0.16 1.20 5.68
N ASP A 236 1.35 1.24 5.07
CA ASP A 236 1.63 0.50 3.85
C ASP A 236 2.15 -0.89 4.17
N VAL A 237 1.42 -1.89 3.71
CA VAL A 237 1.62 -3.30 4.06
C VAL A 237 2.06 -4.12 2.85
N GLY A 238 2.61 -3.46 1.82
CA GLY A 238 2.93 -4.07 0.54
C GLY A 238 4.24 -4.85 0.47
N SER A 239 5.06 -4.80 1.53
CA SER A 239 6.47 -5.21 1.50
C SER A 239 6.94 -5.90 2.79
N PHE A 240 6.05 -6.58 3.52
CA PHE A 240 6.40 -7.40 4.67
C PHE A 240 6.98 -8.75 4.23
N LEU A 241 8.11 -9.10 4.82
CA LEU A 241 8.83 -10.34 4.52
C LEU A 241 9.22 -11.06 5.83
N PRO A 242 9.12 -12.40 5.89
CA PRO A 242 9.66 -13.15 7.02
C PRO A 242 11.18 -13.07 7.00
N LYS A 243 11.78 -13.01 8.19
CA LYS A 243 13.23 -12.98 8.33
C LYS A 243 13.63 -13.63 9.65
N GLU A 244 14.47 -14.65 9.53
CA GLU A 244 14.97 -15.43 10.66
C GLU A 244 16.02 -14.65 11.46
N ASN A 245 16.16 -15.03 12.74
CA ASN A 245 17.18 -14.52 13.66
C ASN A 245 17.22 -12.99 13.75
N LEU A 246 16.06 -12.34 13.59
CA LEU A 246 15.97 -10.88 13.58
C LEU A 246 16.31 -10.23 14.92
N MET A 247 16.06 -10.97 16.00
CA MET A 247 16.29 -10.50 17.36
C MET A 247 17.73 -10.75 17.83
N ALA A 248 18.57 -11.39 17.02
CA ALA A 248 20.01 -11.37 17.26
C ALA A 248 20.51 -9.93 17.15
N LYS A 249 21.27 -9.45 18.15
CA LYS A 249 21.66 -8.05 18.30
C LYS A 249 22.17 -7.39 17.00
N GLU A 250 23.10 -8.05 16.31
CA GLU A 250 23.70 -7.55 15.07
C GLU A 250 22.68 -7.43 13.92
N ASN A 251 21.82 -8.43 13.77
CA ASN A 251 20.76 -8.42 12.75
C ASN A 251 19.71 -7.36 13.06
N PHE A 252 19.32 -7.25 14.33
CA PHE A 252 18.37 -6.25 14.80
C PHE A 252 18.87 -4.85 14.45
N GLU A 253 20.06 -4.48 14.93
CA GLU A 253 20.63 -3.14 14.70
C GLU A 253 20.73 -2.82 13.21
N LYS A 254 21.27 -3.76 12.42
CA LYS A 254 21.43 -3.59 10.97
C LYS A 254 20.11 -3.29 10.28
N GLU A 255 19.08 -4.11 10.52
CA GLU A 255 17.77 -3.93 9.89
C GLU A 255 17.06 -2.68 10.42
N PHE A 256 17.16 -2.41 11.72
CA PHE A 256 16.52 -1.25 12.33
C PHE A 256 17.08 0.06 11.77
N PHE A 257 18.41 0.20 11.72
CA PHE A 257 19.06 1.38 11.14
C PHE A 257 18.78 1.51 9.64
N ARG A 258 18.72 0.39 8.89
CA ARG A 258 18.30 0.40 7.49
C ARG A 258 16.90 1.00 7.34
N PHE A 259 15.94 0.55 8.15
CA PHE A 259 14.55 0.97 8.05
C PHE A 259 14.31 2.41 8.56
N VAL A 260 14.94 2.80 9.67
CA VAL A 260 14.83 4.14 10.26
C VAL A 260 15.57 5.23 9.45
N ARG A 261 16.43 4.86 8.49
CA ARG A 261 17.24 5.81 7.70
C ARG A 261 16.45 6.99 7.14
N TYR A 262 15.22 6.78 6.62
CA TYR A 262 14.42 7.87 6.07
C TYR A 262 13.77 8.73 7.15
N PHE A 263 13.48 8.17 8.32
CA PHE A 263 13.07 8.95 9.48
C PHE A 263 14.22 9.81 10.02
N LYS A 264 15.47 9.29 10.00
CA LYS A 264 16.64 10.13 10.29
C LYS A 264 16.79 11.26 9.29
N LYS A 265 16.69 11.01 7.98
CA LYS A 265 16.72 12.07 6.96
C LYS A 265 15.65 13.15 7.18
N TRP A 266 14.44 12.74 7.57
CA TRP A 266 13.38 13.68 7.94
C TRP A 266 13.77 14.48 9.20
N SER A 267 14.33 13.81 10.20
CA SER A 267 14.78 14.41 11.46
C SER A 267 15.90 15.42 11.25
N ASP A 268 16.95 15.07 10.51
CA ASP A 268 18.09 15.93 10.21
C ASP A 268 17.66 17.25 9.54
N LYS A 269 16.59 17.21 8.73
CA LYS A 269 16.04 18.38 8.04
C LYS A 269 15.14 19.24 8.92
N ASN A 270 14.30 18.63 9.75
CA ASN A 270 13.19 19.33 10.41
C ASN A 270 13.35 19.46 11.94
N ALA A 271 14.07 18.54 12.57
CA ALA A 271 14.27 18.45 14.02
C ALA A 271 15.57 17.69 14.36
N PRO A 272 16.76 18.30 14.20
CA PRO A 272 18.05 17.59 14.26
C PRO A 272 18.30 16.82 15.57
N PHE A 273 17.79 17.33 16.71
CA PHE A 273 17.87 16.66 18.01
C PHE A 273 17.26 15.24 17.99
N LEU A 274 16.27 15.01 17.12
CA LEU A 274 15.56 13.73 17.02
C LEU A 274 16.44 12.64 16.41
N SER A 275 17.40 12.99 15.56
CA SER A 275 18.33 12.04 14.95
C SER A 275 19.20 11.36 16.00
N SER A 276 19.76 12.14 16.94
CA SER A 276 20.51 11.64 18.09
C SER A 276 19.64 10.79 19.01
N HIS A 277 18.40 11.24 19.28
CA HIS A 277 17.43 10.49 20.09
C HIS A 277 17.09 9.11 19.49
N LEU A 278 16.91 9.04 18.17
CA LEU A 278 16.65 7.77 17.46
C LEU A 278 17.82 6.79 17.63
N ASP A 279 19.06 7.26 17.45
CA ASP A 279 20.26 6.41 17.56
C ASP A 279 20.45 5.87 18.98
N GLU A 280 20.33 6.73 20.00
CA GLU A 280 20.42 6.33 21.40
C GLU A 280 19.35 5.29 21.73
N LYS A 281 18.10 5.54 21.31
CA LYS A 281 16.98 4.65 21.59
C LYS A 281 17.14 3.29 20.91
N ILE A 282 17.62 3.23 19.68
CA ILE A 282 17.88 1.96 18.97
C ILE A 282 18.97 1.16 19.70
N LYS A 283 20.09 1.79 20.07
CA LYS A 283 21.16 1.14 20.84
C LYS A 283 20.67 0.63 22.19
N LYS A 284 19.84 1.40 22.90
CA LYS A 284 19.23 0.96 24.16
C LYS A 284 18.29 -0.23 23.95
N MET A 285 17.52 -0.25 22.86
CA MET A 285 16.64 -1.38 22.53
C MET A 285 17.45 -2.64 22.22
N SER A 286 18.56 -2.53 21.48
CA SER A 286 19.39 -3.68 21.10
C SER A 286 20.15 -4.30 22.28
N GLN A 287 20.48 -3.52 23.31
CA GLN A 287 21.03 -4.01 24.58
C GLN A 287 20.04 -4.85 25.41
N THR A 288 18.75 -4.75 25.13
CA THR A 288 17.66 -5.46 25.83
C THR A 288 17.12 -6.66 25.04
N LEU A 289 17.92 -7.20 24.13
CA LEU A 289 17.62 -8.39 23.32
C LEU A 289 18.30 -9.61 23.91
#